data_AF-A0A9E0XHE1-F1
#
_entry.id   AF-A0A9E0XHE1-F1
#
_cell.length_a   1.000
_cell.length_b   1.000
_cell.length_c   1.000
_cell.angle_alpha   90.00
_cell.angle_beta   90.00
_cell.angle_gamma   90.00
#
_symmetry.space_group_name_H-M   'P 1'
#
loop_
_entity.id
_entity.type
_entity.pdbx_description
1 polymer ?
#
loop_
_entity_poly.entity_id
_entity_poly.type
_entity_poly.pdbx_seq_one_letter_code
_entity_poly.pdbx_strand_id
1 'polypeptide(L)'
;MKVRLQCYTKLVFSLFVFFFYAHSPLHCAVSITLTEQQFCDLELLQNKGFAPLEGFMNSKDYNRVVSEMRLADGTVWPMPIVLDISAKTKQDLDDKHDTELTLCDMGYTKIVAFQTRNPMHRAHVELTQRSASQVGAHLLLHPVVGRTKPGDVDYFTRVKCYQNLLKYYPEESTTLSLLPIAMRMAGPREALWHAIIRKNYGCTHFIVGRDHAGPGKDRNGVDFYDPYAAQELVKAYAKEVGIEMVPFKEMVYVKEDDNYQPIDTVDPSKTILNISGTQLRKMLRNGEDIPSWFTYPEVMVELKKSFPPRNKQGFTLFFTGLSGAGKSTIANNLVSRLMEMQDRPVTLLDGDIIRKNLSSELGFSKEHRSLNVRRVGFVASEITKNHGAAVCVLIAPYESDRKANKELISSQGNYIEVYISTPLSECETRDPKGLYHLARQGKLKSFTGIDDPYEPPVNPDIEIDTSKHSVGEEVDIIINYLIKEGYLT
;
A
#
# COMPACT_ATOMS: atom_id res chain seq x y z
N MET A 1 0.75 29.94 32.75
CA MET A 1 1.08 31.13 31.93
C MET A 1 -0.23 31.75 31.48
N LYS A 2 -0.46 33.06 31.65
CA LYS A 2 -1.52 33.79 30.93
C LYS A 2 -1.34 33.48 29.42
N VAL A 3 -2.37 33.42 28.59
CA VAL A 3 -2.95 34.61 27.95
C VAL A 3 -4.12 34.19 27.01
N ARG A 4 -5.09 35.12 26.91
CA ARG A 4 -6.19 35.32 25.94
C ARG A 4 -5.88 35.01 24.47
N LEU A 5 -6.91 34.82 23.63
CA LEU A 5 -7.19 35.60 22.38
C LEU A 5 -8.51 35.09 21.74
N GLN A 6 -9.54 35.89 21.42
CA GLN A 6 -9.74 37.02 20.49
C GLN A 6 -9.86 36.60 19.01
N CYS A 7 -11.10 36.69 18.49
CA CYS A 7 -11.52 36.46 17.11
C CYS A 7 -10.67 37.19 16.07
N TYR A 8 -10.18 36.45 15.06
CA TYR A 8 -9.92 37.01 13.74
C TYR A 8 -10.24 35.98 12.64
N THR A 9 -11.25 36.31 11.84
CA THR A 9 -11.50 35.73 10.52
C THR A 9 -10.36 36.10 9.58
N LYS A 10 -9.58 35.11 9.13
CA LYS A 10 -8.91 35.06 7.82
C LYS A 10 -8.16 33.73 7.66
N LEU A 11 -8.70 32.85 6.83
CA LEU A 11 -8.04 31.65 6.31
C LEU A 11 -6.78 32.05 5.53
N VAL A 12 -5.67 31.38 5.82
CA VAL A 12 -4.63 31.08 4.83
C VAL A 12 -4.29 29.60 4.94
N PHE A 13 -4.62 28.87 3.88
CA PHE A 13 -4.17 27.51 3.61
C PHE A 13 -2.64 27.47 3.47
N SER A 14 -1.97 26.61 4.24
CA SER A 14 -0.66 26.02 3.91
C SER A 14 -0.46 24.80 4.81
N LEU A 15 -0.59 23.58 4.29
CA LEU A 15 0.54 22.70 3.93
C LEU A 15 1.63 22.61 5.01
N PHE A 16 1.81 21.40 5.55
CA PHE A 16 2.86 20.96 6.50
C PHE A 16 2.88 21.63 7.88
N VAL A 17 2.33 20.93 8.87
CA VAL A 17 2.82 21.05 10.25
C VAL A 17 3.88 19.96 10.46
N PHE A 18 5.09 20.18 9.95
CA PHE A 18 6.27 19.61 10.60
C PHE A 18 6.53 20.48 11.83
N PHE A 19 6.18 19.98 13.01
CA PHE A 19 6.68 20.58 14.25
C PHE A 19 8.20 20.32 14.34
N PHE A 20 9.01 21.19 13.76
CA PHE A 20 10.35 21.42 14.29
C PHE A 20 10.20 22.22 15.58
N TYR A 21 9.97 21.54 16.71
CA TYR A 21 10.24 22.12 18.02
C TYR A 21 11.76 22.27 18.14
N ALA A 22 12.27 23.42 17.72
CA ALA A 22 13.59 23.88 18.09
C ALA A 22 13.52 24.41 19.52
N HIS A 23 13.48 23.56 20.56
CA HIS A 23 13.68 24.00 21.94
C HIS A 23 14.53 22.99 22.72
N SER A 24 15.41 23.56 23.55
CA SER A 24 16.24 23.02 24.62
C SER A 24 16.00 21.56 25.02
N PRO A 25 17.05 20.75 25.23
CA PRO A 25 16.88 19.35 25.59
C PRO A 25 16.09 19.24 26.91
N LEU A 26 14.81 18.88 26.78
CA LEU A 26 14.09 18.20 27.86
C LEU A 26 14.87 16.90 28.08
N HIS A 27 15.69 16.88 29.13
CA HIS A 27 16.33 15.66 29.62
C HIS A 27 15.21 14.71 30.09
N CYS A 28 14.68 13.91 29.17
CA CYS A 28 13.78 12.80 29.46
C CYS A 28 14.64 11.58 29.78
N ALA A 29 14.43 10.93 30.92
CA ALA A 29 15.23 9.78 31.36
C ALA A 29 14.99 8.53 30.48
N VAL A 30 13.82 8.42 29.83
CA VAL A 30 13.46 7.34 28.91
C VAL A 30 12.59 7.90 27.77
N SER A 31 12.91 7.54 26.53
CA SER A 31 12.10 7.86 25.35
C SER A 31 11.65 6.58 24.65
N ILE A 32 10.40 6.58 24.18
CA ILE A 32 9.81 5.46 23.42
C ILE A 32 9.59 5.93 22.00
N THR A 33 10.14 5.21 21.03
CA THR A 33 9.82 5.42 19.62
C THR A 33 8.48 4.76 19.32
N LEU A 34 7.48 5.57 18.99
CA LEU A 34 6.15 5.09 18.63
C LEU A 34 6.16 4.38 17.28
N THR A 35 5.31 3.35 17.14
CA THR A 35 4.96 2.83 15.81
C THR A 35 4.13 3.87 15.04
N GLU A 36 4.04 3.73 13.71
CA GLU A 36 3.22 4.63 12.87
C GLU A 36 1.76 4.71 13.37
N GLN A 37 1.19 3.57 13.78
CA GLN A 37 -0.17 3.50 14.30
C GLN A 37 -0.30 4.24 15.65
N GLN A 38 0.66 4.05 16.57
CA GLN A 38 0.66 4.75 17.85
C GLN A 38 0.89 6.26 17.69
N PHE A 39 1.65 6.68 16.68
CA PHE A 39 1.85 8.09 16.35
C PHE A 39 0.53 8.75 15.87
N CYS A 40 -0.18 8.10 14.94
CA CYS A 40 -1.52 8.55 14.51
C CYS A 40 -2.50 8.64 15.70
N ASP A 41 -2.49 7.62 16.57
CA ASP A 41 -3.36 7.61 17.75
C ASP A 41 -2.98 8.74 18.73
N LEU A 42 -1.69 8.99 18.96
CA LEU A 42 -1.21 10.09 19.79
C LEU A 42 -1.62 11.45 19.21
N GLU A 43 -1.51 11.64 17.90
CA GLU A 43 -1.93 12.88 17.23
C GLU A 43 -3.42 13.15 17.45
N LEU A 44 -4.27 12.12 17.36
CA LEU A 44 -5.71 12.22 17.59
C LEU A 44 -6.10 12.36 19.07
N LEU A 45 -5.29 11.86 20.00
CA LEU A 45 -5.42 12.15 21.43
C LEU A 45 -5.07 13.63 21.72
N GLN A 46 -3.97 14.12 21.15
CA GLN A 46 -3.48 15.49 21.36
C GLN A 46 -4.41 16.55 20.76
N ASN A 47 -4.95 16.31 19.57
CA ASN A 47 -5.86 17.24 18.89
C ASN A 47 -7.34 17.08 19.29
N LYS A 48 -7.62 16.25 20.31
CA LYS A 48 -8.96 15.92 20.82
C LYS A 48 -9.89 15.23 19.82
N GLY A 49 -9.37 14.74 18.69
CA GLY A 49 -10.10 13.85 17.78
C GLY A 49 -10.64 12.59 18.46
N PHE A 50 -9.99 12.13 19.54
CA PHE A 50 -10.43 11.01 20.37
C PHE A 50 -11.17 11.38 21.67
N ALA A 51 -11.60 12.62 21.86
CA ALA A 51 -12.40 12.97 23.04
C ALA A 51 -13.59 11.99 23.25
N PRO A 52 -13.86 11.53 24.48
CA PRO A 52 -13.31 12.04 25.74
C PRO A 52 -11.98 11.39 26.17
N LEU A 53 -11.34 10.53 25.36
CA LEU A 53 -10.02 10.01 25.71
C LEU A 53 -8.99 11.15 25.76
N GLU A 54 -8.23 11.18 26.84
CA GLU A 54 -7.15 12.15 27.06
C GLU A 54 -5.75 11.48 26.99
N GLY A 55 -5.73 10.16 26.87
CA GLY A 55 -4.54 9.35 26.72
C GLY A 55 -4.87 7.94 26.23
N PHE A 56 -3.84 7.09 26.11
CA PHE A 56 -4.04 5.67 25.84
C PHE A 56 -4.81 4.99 26.97
N MET A 57 -5.65 4.02 26.63
CA MET A 57 -6.53 3.34 27.58
C MET A 57 -5.75 2.56 28.64
N ASN A 58 -6.17 2.70 29.89
CA ASN A 58 -5.78 1.80 30.97
C ASN A 58 -6.55 0.46 30.85
N SER A 59 -6.21 -0.52 31.69
CA SER A 59 -6.83 -1.86 31.63
C SER A 59 -8.34 -1.86 31.89
N LYS A 60 -8.89 -0.93 32.69
CA LYS A 60 -10.33 -0.89 32.99
C LYS A 60 -11.10 -0.43 31.75
N ASP A 61 -10.65 0.66 31.13
CA ASP A 61 -11.23 1.17 29.88
C ASP A 61 -11.08 0.14 28.76
N TYR A 62 -9.88 -0.43 28.59
CA TYR A 62 -9.61 -1.44 27.56
C TYR A 62 -10.56 -2.64 27.66
N ASN A 63 -10.65 -3.25 28.84
CA ASN A 63 -11.45 -4.46 29.02
C ASN A 63 -12.93 -4.20 28.71
N ARG A 64 -13.45 -3.05 29.14
CA ARG A 64 -14.85 -2.68 28.92
C ARG A 64 -15.13 -2.24 27.48
N VAL A 65 -14.17 -1.61 26.80
CA VAL A 65 -14.28 -1.32 25.36
C VAL A 65 -14.32 -2.61 24.56
N VAL A 66 -13.49 -3.59 24.90
CA VAL A 66 -13.45 -4.89 24.23
C VAL A 66 -14.79 -5.63 24.40
N SER A 67 -15.31 -5.73 25.63
CA SER A 67 -16.52 -6.49 25.96
C SER A 67 -17.83 -5.75 25.61
N GLU A 68 -17.90 -4.46 25.89
CA GLU A 68 -19.15 -3.68 25.95
C GLU A 68 -19.19 -2.47 25.00
N MET A 69 -18.07 -2.14 24.33
CA MET A 69 -17.91 -0.89 23.57
C MET A 69 -18.18 0.36 24.42
N ARG A 70 -17.72 0.33 25.68
CA ARG A 70 -17.85 1.43 26.63
C ARG A 70 -16.55 1.66 27.39
N LEU A 71 -16.24 2.92 27.67
CA LEU A 71 -15.24 3.31 28.65
C LEU A 71 -15.73 3.00 30.07
N ALA A 72 -14.85 3.05 31.07
CA ALA A 72 -15.16 2.74 32.46
C ALA A 72 -16.25 3.66 33.07
N ASP A 73 -16.38 4.89 32.57
CA ASP A 73 -17.45 5.84 32.95
C ASP A 73 -18.82 5.52 32.31
N GLY A 74 -18.85 4.59 31.34
CA GLY A 74 -20.04 4.21 30.59
C GLY A 74 -20.15 4.88 29.23
N THR A 75 -19.28 5.82 28.88
CA THR A 75 -19.29 6.49 27.57
C THR A 75 -19.07 5.50 26.43
N VAL A 76 -19.84 5.61 25.35
CA VAL A 76 -19.71 4.75 24.17
C VAL A 76 -18.33 4.93 23.54
N TRP A 77 -17.59 3.84 23.41
CA TRP A 77 -16.31 3.82 22.74
C TRP A 77 -16.01 2.42 22.17
N PRO A 78 -15.99 2.24 20.84
CA PRO A 78 -15.98 0.90 20.25
C PRO A 78 -14.59 0.34 19.89
N MET A 79 -13.51 1.13 19.97
CA MET A 79 -12.18 0.74 19.47
C MET A 79 -11.08 0.89 20.52
N PRO A 80 -10.33 -0.15 20.89
CA PRO A 80 -9.24 0.00 21.86
C PRO A 80 -8.10 0.87 21.31
N ILE A 81 -7.70 1.89 22.10
CA ILE A 81 -6.57 2.78 21.81
C ILE A 81 -5.51 2.55 22.89
N VAL A 82 -4.46 1.80 22.58
CA VAL A 82 -3.45 1.36 23.56
C VAL A 82 -2.04 1.67 23.08
N LEU A 83 -1.15 1.97 24.01
CA LEU A 83 0.28 2.05 23.77
C LEU A 83 0.90 0.72 24.19
N ASP A 84 1.13 -0.17 23.22
CA ASP A 84 1.89 -1.38 23.47
C ASP A 84 3.39 -1.07 23.57
N ILE A 85 3.98 -1.48 24.69
CA ILE A 85 5.40 -1.31 24.99
C ILE A 85 6.01 -2.67 25.30
N SER A 86 7.31 -2.84 25.00
CA SER A 86 8.01 -4.09 25.31
C SER A 86 8.09 -4.32 26.84
N ALA A 87 8.21 -5.59 27.26
CA ALA A 87 8.33 -5.94 28.69
C ALA A 87 9.50 -5.23 29.41
N LYS A 88 10.57 -4.90 28.66
CA LYS A 88 11.73 -4.14 29.14
C LYS A 88 11.43 -2.66 29.38
N THR A 89 10.53 -2.08 28.59
CA THR A 89 10.16 -0.65 28.61
C THR A 89 9.14 -0.31 29.71
N LYS A 90 8.39 -1.31 30.18
CA LYS A 90 7.33 -1.16 31.19
C LYS A 90 7.85 -0.80 32.60
N GLN A 91 9.12 -1.04 32.91
CA GLN A 91 9.69 -0.79 34.24
C GLN A 91 9.95 0.69 34.57
N ASP A 92 9.92 1.59 33.58
CA ASP A 92 10.55 2.93 33.70
C ASP A 92 9.58 4.14 33.71
N LEU A 93 8.24 3.96 33.78
CA LEU A 93 7.26 4.99 33.32
C LEU A 93 6.29 5.62 34.34
N ASP A 94 6.39 5.38 35.65
CA ASP A 94 5.46 5.99 36.61
C ASP A 94 5.92 7.40 37.07
N ASP A 95 5.40 8.47 36.43
CA ASP A 95 4.86 9.71 37.04
C ASP A 95 4.87 10.97 36.12
N LYS A 96 3.69 11.64 36.03
CA LYS A 96 3.39 13.10 35.82
C LYS A 96 2.49 13.53 34.64
N HIS A 97 1.67 14.55 34.94
CA HIS A 97 0.42 15.01 34.29
C HIS A 97 0.52 16.26 33.36
N ASP A 98 -0.50 16.35 32.49
CA ASP A 98 -1.30 17.45 31.90
C ASP A 98 -0.71 18.60 31.08
N THR A 99 -1.27 18.78 29.86
CA THR A 99 -1.60 20.07 29.23
C THR A 99 -2.74 19.89 28.22
N GLU A 100 -3.69 20.83 28.16
CA GLU A 100 -4.93 20.78 27.38
C GLU A 100 -4.98 21.81 26.23
N LEU A 101 -5.64 21.47 25.11
CA LEU A 101 -5.78 22.32 23.91
C LEU A 101 -7.17 22.14 23.27
N THR A 102 -7.79 23.24 22.81
CA THR A 102 -9.15 23.28 22.20
C THR A 102 -9.08 23.82 20.77
N LEU A 103 -9.82 23.21 19.84
CA LEU A 103 -9.94 23.65 18.45
C LEU A 103 -11.33 24.24 18.15
N CYS A 104 -11.33 25.22 17.24
CA CYS A 104 -12.47 26.10 16.93
C CYS A 104 -13.41 25.52 15.87
N ASP A 105 -14.68 25.90 16.02
CA ASP A 105 -15.80 25.64 15.12
C ASP A 105 -15.69 26.44 13.80
N MET A 106 -16.08 25.84 12.67
CA MET A 106 -16.11 26.49 11.34
C MET A 106 -17.37 27.33 11.11
N GLY A 107 -18.24 27.49 12.11
CA GLY A 107 -19.40 28.38 12.06
C GLY A 107 -20.55 27.86 11.19
N TYR A 108 -20.46 26.63 10.69
CA TYR A 108 -21.53 25.94 9.98
C TYR A 108 -22.45 25.23 10.97
N THR A 109 -23.75 25.44 10.86
CA THR A 109 -24.74 24.83 11.76
C THR A 109 -24.99 23.35 11.47
N LYS A 110 -24.74 22.89 10.24
CA LYS A 110 -24.79 21.47 9.85
C LYS A 110 -23.62 21.11 8.96
N ILE A 111 -22.89 20.05 9.33
CA ILE A 111 -21.76 19.53 8.57
C ILE A 111 -21.95 18.02 8.41
N VAL A 112 -21.87 17.53 7.17
CA VAL A 112 -21.87 16.11 6.85
C VAL A 112 -20.46 15.66 6.47
N ALA A 113 -19.93 14.65 7.15
CA ALA A 113 -18.61 14.12 6.85
C ALA A 113 -18.65 12.87 5.98
N PHE A 114 -17.72 12.81 5.02
CA PHE A 114 -17.45 11.65 4.20
C PHE A 114 -16.10 11.01 4.54
N GLN A 115 -16.12 9.76 4.97
CA GLN A 115 -14.94 8.92 5.21
C GLN A 115 -14.54 8.22 3.90
N THR A 116 -13.25 8.26 3.55
CA THR A 116 -12.70 7.37 2.51
C THR A 116 -11.23 7.07 2.75
N ARG A 117 -10.81 5.89 2.29
CA ARG A 117 -9.41 5.47 2.17
C ARG A 117 -8.99 5.23 0.71
N ASN A 118 -9.92 5.40 -0.23
CA ASN A 118 -9.74 5.13 -1.65
C ASN A 118 -9.78 6.44 -2.45
N PRO A 119 -9.17 6.48 -3.65
CA PRO A 119 -9.48 7.53 -4.62
C PRO A 119 -10.99 7.65 -4.81
N MET A 120 -11.48 8.88 -4.90
CA MET A 120 -12.88 9.14 -5.21
C MET A 120 -13.07 9.22 -6.73
N HIS A 121 -14.28 8.91 -7.17
CA HIS A 121 -14.70 8.79 -8.56
C HIS A 121 -16.07 9.45 -8.71
N ARG A 122 -16.65 9.47 -9.92
CA ARG A 122 -17.92 10.17 -10.17
C ARG A 122 -19.05 9.73 -9.24
N ALA A 123 -19.22 8.42 -9.05
CA ALA A 123 -20.20 7.87 -8.11
C ALA A 123 -20.04 8.40 -6.67
N HIS A 124 -18.80 8.64 -6.21
CA HIS A 124 -18.53 9.21 -4.89
C HIS A 124 -18.86 10.70 -4.82
N VAL A 125 -18.63 11.45 -5.91
CA VAL A 125 -19.00 12.86 -6.00
C VAL A 125 -20.51 13.02 -5.92
N GLU A 126 -21.25 12.28 -6.74
CA GLU A 126 -22.71 12.24 -6.73
C GLU A 126 -23.27 11.87 -5.34
N LEU A 127 -22.72 10.81 -4.74
CA LEU A 127 -23.12 10.34 -3.41
C LEU A 127 -22.98 11.43 -2.35
N THR A 128 -21.81 12.07 -2.31
CA THR A 128 -21.49 13.04 -1.25
C THR A 128 -22.25 14.34 -1.43
N GLN A 129 -22.41 14.83 -2.66
CA GLN A 129 -23.24 16.00 -2.95
C GLN A 129 -24.70 15.75 -2.61
N ARG A 130 -25.26 14.61 -3.03
CA ARG A 130 -26.65 14.25 -2.72
C ARG A 130 -26.89 14.15 -1.21
N SER A 131 -25.95 13.54 -0.48
CA SER A 131 -26.02 13.43 0.99
C SER A 131 -26.01 14.81 1.66
N ALA A 132 -25.16 15.73 1.20
CA ALA A 132 -25.10 17.09 1.72
C ALA A 132 -26.37 17.89 1.39
N SER A 133 -26.86 17.82 0.15
CA SER A 133 -28.08 18.51 -0.27
C SER A 133 -29.33 18.02 0.45
N GLN A 134 -29.46 16.70 0.69
CA GLN A 134 -30.60 16.13 1.42
C GLN A 134 -30.72 16.64 2.85
N VAL A 135 -29.58 16.90 3.49
CA VAL A 135 -29.51 17.38 4.88
C VAL A 135 -29.52 18.91 4.96
N GLY A 136 -29.18 19.59 3.86
CA GLY A 136 -28.91 21.02 3.84
C GLY A 136 -27.65 21.37 4.65
N ALA A 137 -26.58 20.60 4.46
CA ALA A 137 -25.35 20.69 5.24
C ALA A 137 -24.12 21.02 4.39
N HIS A 138 -23.12 21.62 5.03
CA HIS A 138 -21.77 21.74 4.48
C HIS A 138 -21.10 20.38 4.39
N LEU A 139 -20.43 20.07 3.29
CA LEU A 139 -19.75 18.79 3.09
C LEU A 139 -18.30 18.85 3.56
N LEU A 140 -17.93 17.97 4.48
CA LEU A 140 -16.54 17.71 4.84
C LEU A 140 -16.06 16.42 4.18
N LEU A 141 -15.26 16.54 3.12
CA LEU A 141 -14.46 15.43 2.60
C LEU A 141 -13.33 15.17 3.58
N HIS A 142 -13.37 14.03 4.27
CA HIS A 142 -12.46 13.75 5.37
C HIS A 142 -11.66 12.45 5.15
N PRO A 143 -10.88 12.33 4.06
CA PRO A 143 -10.14 11.12 3.75
C PRO A 143 -9.06 10.78 4.78
N VAL A 144 -8.81 9.48 4.96
CA VAL A 144 -7.75 8.97 5.83
C VAL A 144 -6.39 9.06 5.16
N VAL A 145 -5.40 9.60 5.86
CA VAL A 145 -4.00 9.67 5.38
C VAL A 145 -3.02 8.93 6.27
N GLY A 146 -3.46 8.40 7.42
CA GLY A 146 -2.70 7.41 8.19
C GLY A 146 -2.78 6.02 7.55
N ARG A 147 -2.45 4.99 8.35
CA ARG A 147 -2.44 3.59 7.89
C ARG A 147 -3.82 3.16 7.37
N THR A 148 -3.88 2.58 6.17
CA THR A 148 -5.11 2.01 5.57
C THR A 148 -4.96 0.50 5.31
N LYS A 149 -5.74 -0.07 4.39
CA LYS A 149 -5.65 -1.49 4.05
C LYS A 149 -4.41 -1.75 3.17
N PRO A 150 -3.63 -2.82 3.44
CA PRO A 150 -2.54 -3.23 2.54
C PRO A 150 -3.02 -3.41 1.09
N GLY A 151 -2.28 -2.81 0.15
CA GLY A 151 -2.61 -2.81 -1.28
C GLY A 151 -3.55 -1.68 -1.73
N ASP A 152 -4.00 -0.81 -0.82
CA ASP A 152 -4.65 0.45 -1.20
C ASP A 152 -3.67 1.37 -1.94
N VAL A 153 -4.21 2.31 -2.71
CA VAL A 153 -3.43 3.36 -3.37
C VAL A 153 -2.74 4.22 -2.30
N ASP A 154 -1.47 4.56 -2.53
CA ASP A 154 -0.70 5.39 -1.59
C ASP A 154 -1.40 6.73 -1.32
N TYR A 155 -1.23 7.26 -0.11
CA TYR A 155 -2.02 8.43 0.29
C TYR A 155 -1.65 9.70 -0.48
N PHE A 156 -0.43 9.85 -1.00
CA PHE A 156 -0.05 11.01 -1.79
C PHE A 156 -0.84 11.06 -3.09
N THR A 157 -0.93 9.93 -3.79
CA THR A 157 -1.76 9.77 -5.00
C THR A 157 -3.23 10.04 -4.67
N ARG A 158 -3.73 9.49 -3.56
CA ARG A 158 -5.13 9.72 -3.14
C ARG A 158 -5.41 11.19 -2.86
N VAL A 159 -4.52 11.88 -2.12
CA VAL A 159 -4.65 13.32 -1.83
C VAL A 159 -4.67 14.14 -3.11
N LYS A 160 -3.80 13.86 -4.08
CA LYS A 160 -3.84 14.51 -5.39
C LYS A 160 -5.15 14.22 -6.14
N CYS A 161 -5.69 13.02 -6.04
CA CYS A 161 -7.01 12.71 -6.59
C CYS A 161 -8.11 13.56 -5.93
N TYR A 162 -8.11 13.70 -4.60
CA TYR A 162 -9.10 14.53 -3.89
C TYR A 162 -8.99 16.01 -4.26
N GLN A 163 -7.77 16.54 -4.36
CA GLN A 163 -7.53 17.92 -4.78
C GLN A 163 -8.05 18.18 -6.20
N ASN A 164 -7.79 17.27 -7.13
CA ASN A 164 -8.32 17.36 -8.50
C ASN A 164 -9.85 17.24 -8.58
N LEU A 165 -10.49 16.65 -7.56
CA LEU A 165 -11.94 16.53 -7.51
C LEU A 165 -12.64 17.77 -6.97
N LEU A 166 -11.97 18.61 -6.18
CA LEU A 166 -12.60 19.76 -5.51
C LEU A 166 -13.30 20.72 -6.48
N LYS A 167 -12.79 20.88 -7.70
CA LYS A 167 -13.42 21.70 -8.75
C LYS A 167 -14.80 21.22 -9.22
N TYR A 168 -15.18 19.98 -8.92
CA TYR A 168 -16.50 19.44 -9.21
C TYR A 168 -17.48 19.63 -8.06
N TYR A 169 -17.03 20.20 -6.93
CA TYR A 169 -17.86 20.55 -5.79
C TYR A 169 -18.13 22.07 -5.75
N PRO A 170 -19.28 22.51 -5.20
CA PRO A 170 -19.49 23.93 -4.95
C PRO A 170 -18.58 24.42 -3.82
N GLU A 171 -17.67 25.34 -4.15
CA GLU A 171 -16.57 25.82 -3.28
C GLU A 171 -17.05 26.32 -1.91
N GLU A 172 -18.18 27.02 -1.87
CA GLU A 172 -18.73 27.60 -0.64
C GLU A 172 -19.30 26.56 0.34
N SER A 173 -19.55 25.34 -0.14
CA SER A 173 -20.30 24.30 0.59
C SER A 173 -19.52 22.99 0.77
N THR A 174 -18.22 22.97 0.42
CA THR A 174 -17.38 21.77 0.52
C THR A 174 -15.99 22.10 1.03
N THR A 175 -15.48 21.29 1.97
CA THR A 175 -14.11 21.39 2.49
C THR A 175 -13.43 20.04 2.43
N LEU A 176 -12.14 20.04 2.06
CA LEU A 176 -11.26 18.89 2.18
C LEU A 176 -10.37 19.05 3.42
N SER A 177 -10.42 18.07 4.32
CA SER A 177 -9.50 17.95 5.46
C SER A 177 -8.94 16.54 5.53
N LEU A 178 -7.68 16.38 5.92
CA LEU A 178 -7.05 15.06 5.99
C LEU A 178 -7.15 14.51 7.42
N LEU A 179 -7.57 13.25 7.57
CA LEU A 179 -7.67 12.58 8.86
C LEU A 179 -6.46 11.66 9.09
N PRO A 180 -5.57 11.94 10.05
CA PRO A 180 -4.42 11.09 10.35
C PRO A 180 -4.81 9.89 11.24
N ILE A 181 -5.84 9.14 10.86
CA ILE A 181 -6.26 7.93 11.58
C ILE A 181 -5.54 6.70 11.02
N ALA A 182 -5.11 5.79 11.89
CA ALA A 182 -4.70 4.45 11.49
C ALA A 182 -5.91 3.52 11.53
N MET A 183 -6.43 3.15 10.36
CA MET A 183 -7.61 2.27 10.26
C MET A 183 -7.29 0.86 10.75
N ARG A 184 -8.29 0.23 11.39
CA ARG A 184 -8.19 -1.16 11.90
C ARG A 184 -8.86 -2.18 10.98
N MET A 185 -9.62 -1.70 10.00
CA MET A 185 -10.50 -2.50 9.15
C MET A 185 -11.49 -3.35 9.96
N ALA A 186 -12.06 -2.76 11.01
CA ALA A 186 -12.93 -3.40 12.00
C ALA A 186 -14.44 -3.16 11.75
N GLY A 187 -14.81 -2.86 10.50
CA GLY A 187 -16.18 -2.85 10.03
C GLY A 187 -17.12 -2.02 10.92
N PRO A 188 -18.20 -2.62 11.49
CA PRO A 188 -19.17 -1.89 12.30
C PRO A 188 -18.57 -1.11 13.47
N ARG A 189 -17.65 -1.70 14.24
CA ARG A 189 -17.03 -1.03 15.40
C ARG A 189 -16.24 0.21 14.96
N GLU A 190 -15.53 0.12 13.85
CA GLU A 190 -14.79 1.24 13.29
C GLU A 190 -15.70 2.30 12.63
N ALA A 191 -16.86 1.90 12.10
CA ALA A 191 -17.86 2.87 11.63
C ALA A 191 -18.39 3.74 12.77
N LEU A 192 -18.69 3.14 13.93
CA LEU A 192 -19.08 3.88 15.14
C LEU A 192 -17.93 4.75 15.67
N TRP A 193 -16.70 4.24 15.62
CA TRP A 193 -15.50 5.02 16.00
C TRP A 193 -15.33 6.24 15.09
N HIS A 194 -15.47 6.07 13.78
CA HIS A 194 -15.44 7.17 12.82
C HIS A 194 -16.52 8.22 13.09
N ALA A 195 -17.72 7.81 13.51
CA ALA A 195 -18.79 8.73 13.85
C ALA A 195 -18.42 9.60 15.06
N ILE A 196 -17.84 8.99 16.11
CA ILE A 196 -17.33 9.71 17.30
C ILE A 196 -16.22 10.70 16.90
N ILE A 197 -15.25 10.27 16.10
CA ILE A 197 -14.17 11.15 15.63
C ILE A 197 -14.77 12.33 14.87
N ARG A 198 -15.71 12.10 13.94
CA ARG A 198 -16.30 13.17 13.13
C ARG A 198 -17.12 14.15 13.98
N LYS A 199 -17.83 13.66 15.00
CA LYS A 199 -18.47 14.52 16.01
C LYS A 199 -17.43 15.43 16.67
N ASN A 200 -16.28 14.90 17.07
CA ASN A 200 -15.21 15.69 17.71
C ASN A 200 -14.59 16.72 16.76
N TYR A 201 -14.63 16.47 15.45
CA TYR A 201 -14.27 17.45 14.40
C TYR A 201 -15.44 18.40 14.05
N GLY A 202 -16.49 18.46 14.86
CA GLY A 202 -17.64 19.37 14.70
C GLY A 202 -18.71 18.90 13.72
N CYS A 203 -18.65 17.66 13.24
CA CYS A 203 -19.64 17.15 12.29
C CYS A 203 -20.96 16.81 13.00
N THR A 204 -22.07 17.26 12.44
CA THR A 204 -23.41 16.90 12.93
C THR A 204 -23.94 15.64 12.26
N HIS A 205 -23.45 15.34 11.06
CA HIS A 205 -23.84 14.18 10.27
C HIS A 205 -22.63 13.38 9.79
N PHE A 206 -22.80 12.07 9.63
CA PHE A 206 -21.76 11.18 9.11
C PHE A 206 -22.33 10.18 8.10
N ILE A 207 -21.70 10.12 6.92
CA ILE A 207 -22.10 9.18 5.86
C ILE A 207 -21.55 7.79 6.18
N VAL A 208 -22.44 6.79 6.16
CA VAL A 208 -22.07 5.37 6.33
C VAL A 208 -22.58 4.58 5.13
N GLY A 209 -21.66 4.06 4.33
CA GLY A 209 -21.94 3.30 3.11
C GLY A 209 -22.05 1.79 3.31
N ARG A 210 -22.16 1.06 2.19
CA ARG A 210 -22.01 -0.40 2.13
C ARG A 210 -20.58 -0.81 2.51
N ASP A 211 -20.43 -1.87 3.31
CA ASP A 211 -19.16 -2.47 3.75
C ASP A 211 -18.19 -1.44 4.38
N HIS A 212 -18.74 -0.50 5.17
CA HIS A 212 -17.97 0.59 5.75
C HIS A 212 -16.87 0.08 6.68
N ALA A 213 -15.63 0.47 6.40
CA ALA A 213 -14.42 0.01 7.10
C ALA A 213 -14.24 -1.52 7.12
N GLY A 214 -14.86 -2.26 6.19
CA GLY A 214 -14.66 -3.70 6.04
C GLY A 214 -13.34 -4.05 5.35
N PRO A 215 -12.68 -5.16 5.75
CA PRO A 215 -11.49 -5.68 5.08
C PRO A 215 -11.84 -6.46 3.81
N GLY A 216 -13.13 -6.67 3.51
CA GLY A 216 -13.63 -7.47 2.40
C GLY A 216 -13.81 -8.93 2.82
N LYS A 217 -13.19 -9.85 2.07
CA LYS A 217 -13.36 -11.30 2.23
C LYS A 217 -12.16 -11.96 2.91
N ASP A 218 -12.44 -13.04 3.64
CA ASP A 218 -11.44 -13.91 4.24
C ASP A 218 -10.78 -14.84 3.19
N ARG A 219 -9.89 -15.74 3.65
CA ARG A 219 -9.19 -16.70 2.79
C ARG A 219 -10.12 -17.70 2.08
N ASN A 220 -11.35 -17.86 2.57
CA ASN A 220 -12.37 -18.76 2.02
C ASN A 220 -13.37 -18.02 1.11
N GLY A 221 -13.20 -16.71 0.90
CA GLY A 221 -14.08 -15.89 0.08
C GLY A 221 -15.36 -15.44 0.79
N VAL A 222 -15.42 -15.56 2.12
CA VAL A 222 -16.55 -15.14 2.96
C VAL A 222 -16.30 -13.70 3.44
N ASP A 223 -17.32 -12.83 3.32
CA ASP A 223 -17.21 -11.45 3.81
C ASP A 223 -17.05 -11.43 5.34
N PHE A 224 -16.11 -10.64 5.86
CA PHE A 224 -15.86 -10.53 7.30
C PHE A 224 -17.05 -9.93 8.07
N TYR A 225 -17.84 -9.09 7.41
CA TYR A 225 -19.01 -8.43 7.96
C TYR A 225 -20.15 -8.43 6.95
N ASP A 226 -21.38 -8.42 7.44
CA ASP A 226 -22.54 -8.16 6.59
C ASP A 226 -22.41 -6.75 5.96
N PRO A 227 -22.76 -6.55 4.67
CA PRO A 227 -22.57 -5.28 3.97
C PRO A 227 -23.22 -4.06 4.61
N TYR A 228 -24.24 -4.22 5.46
CA TYR A 228 -24.94 -3.12 6.13
C TYR A 228 -24.83 -3.15 7.66
N ALA A 229 -24.11 -4.11 8.24
CA ALA A 229 -23.91 -4.20 9.70
C ALA A 229 -23.33 -2.91 10.31
N ALA A 230 -22.52 -2.16 9.55
CA ALA A 230 -22.00 -0.87 9.99
C ALA A 230 -23.09 0.19 10.14
N GLN A 231 -24.07 0.24 9.23
CA GLN A 231 -25.19 1.16 9.32
C GLN A 231 -26.08 0.82 10.52
N GLU A 232 -26.37 -0.47 10.73
CA GLU A 232 -27.16 -0.92 11.87
C GLU A 232 -26.52 -0.55 13.21
N LEU A 233 -25.21 -0.77 13.35
CA LEU A 233 -24.52 -0.43 14.59
C LEU A 233 -24.47 1.08 14.83
N VAL A 234 -24.12 1.88 13.81
CA VAL A 234 -24.08 3.35 13.97
C VAL A 234 -25.47 3.90 14.29
N LYS A 235 -26.52 3.39 13.64
CA LYS A 235 -27.91 3.77 13.91
C LYS A 235 -28.33 3.48 15.36
N ALA A 236 -27.92 2.33 15.91
CA ALA A 236 -28.24 1.95 17.28
C ALA A 236 -27.65 2.93 18.33
N TYR A 237 -26.49 3.52 18.04
CA TYR A 237 -25.78 4.43 18.95
C TYR A 237 -25.88 5.91 18.57
N ALA A 238 -26.49 6.27 17.45
CA ALA A 238 -26.52 7.63 16.91
C ALA A 238 -27.01 8.68 17.93
N LYS A 239 -28.10 8.37 18.64
CA LYS A 239 -28.67 9.25 19.68
C LYS A 239 -27.74 9.42 20.88
N GLU A 240 -27.07 8.35 21.29
CA GLU A 240 -26.16 8.36 22.44
C GLU A 240 -24.85 9.09 22.10
N VAL A 241 -24.31 8.87 20.90
CA VAL A 241 -23.13 9.59 20.42
C VAL A 241 -23.45 11.05 20.14
N GLY A 242 -24.66 11.39 19.68
CA GLY A 242 -25.04 12.76 19.31
C GLY A 242 -24.53 13.14 17.92
N ILE A 243 -24.60 12.22 16.97
CA ILE A 243 -24.31 12.45 15.55
C ILE A 243 -25.33 11.70 14.69
N GLU A 244 -25.87 12.37 13.67
CA GLU A 244 -26.87 11.78 12.78
C GLU A 244 -26.21 10.99 11.64
N MET A 245 -26.62 9.75 11.43
CA MET A 245 -26.12 8.95 10.32
C MET A 245 -26.86 9.32 9.03
N VAL A 246 -26.12 9.51 7.95
CA VAL A 246 -26.67 9.54 6.59
C VAL A 246 -26.37 8.19 5.95
N PRO A 247 -27.32 7.22 5.96
CA PRO A 247 -27.11 5.93 5.32
C PRO A 247 -27.08 6.13 3.81
N PHE A 248 -26.17 5.44 3.14
CA PHE A 248 -26.12 5.47 1.69
C PHE A 248 -25.90 4.08 1.10
N LYS A 249 -26.62 3.76 0.03
CA LYS A 249 -26.51 2.49 -0.70
C LYS A 249 -25.51 2.62 -1.85
N GLU A 250 -25.09 1.53 -2.48
CA GLU A 250 -24.14 1.64 -3.59
C GLU A 250 -24.67 2.55 -4.71
N MET A 251 -23.86 3.54 -5.14
CA MET A 251 -24.16 4.35 -6.33
C MET A 251 -23.66 3.61 -7.57
N VAL A 252 -24.54 3.48 -8.55
CA VAL A 252 -24.23 2.84 -9.83
C VAL A 252 -24.53 3.77 -11.00
N TYR A 253 -23.82 3.57 -12.11
CA TYR A 253 -24.10 4.30 -13.35
C TYR A 253 -25.15 3.54 -14.16
N VAL A 254 -26.23 4.23 -14.54
CA VAL A 254 -27.33 3.68 -15.32
C VAL A 254 -27.16 4.14 -16.76
N LYS A 255 -26.84 3.19 -17.65
CA LYS A 255 -26.40 3.49 -19.02
C LYS A 255 -27.45 4.24 -19.83
N GLU A 256 -28.71 3.84 -19.71
CA GLU A 256 -29.83 4.40 -20.47
C GLU A 256 -30.17 5.82 -20.03
N ASP A 257 -29.95 6.14 -18.75
CA ASP A 257 -30.28 7.44 -18.15
C ASP A 257 -29.10 8.42 -18.14
N ASP A 258 -27.89 7.94 -18.50
CA ASP A 258 -26.63 8.66 -18.43
C ASP A 258 -26.41 9.41 -17.09
N ASN A 259 -26.77 8.75 -15.99
CA ASN A 259 -26.68 9.32 -14.65
C ASN A 259 -26.36 8.27 -13.59
N TYR A 260 -26.19 8.73 -12.34
CA TYR A 260 -25.91 7.86 -11.20
C TYR A 260 -27.13 7.76 -10.29
N GLN A 261 -27.44 6.54 -9.88
CA GLN A 261 -28.58 6.25 -9.03
C GLN A 261 -28.18 5.30 -7.90
N PRO A 262 -28.82 5.40 -6.72
CA PRO A 262 -28.76 4.35 -5.72
C PRO A 262 -29.24 3.02 -6.32
N ILE A 263 -28.52 1.94 -6.06
CA ILE A 263 -28.80 0.63 -6.67
C ILE A 263 -30.24 0.12 -6.45
N ASP A 264 -30.89 0.52 -5.37
CA ASP A 264 -32.26 0.12 -5.02
C ASP A 264 -33.35 0.96 -5.68
N THR A 265 -32.99 2.07 -6.32
CA THR A 265 -33.94 2.91 -7.08
C THR A 265 -33.87 2.65 -8.58
N VAL A 266 -32.90 1.86 -9.04
CA VAL A 266 -32.72 1.56 -10.47
C VAL A 266 -33.84 0.63 -10.93
N ASP A 267 -34.45 0.98 -12.06
CA ASP A 267 -35.38 0.10 -12.76
C ASP A 267 -34.66 -1.21 -13.16
N PRO A 268 -35.15 -2.40 -12.77
CA PRO A 268 -34.51 -3.68 -13.08
C PRO A 268 -34.31 -3.96 -14.58
N SER A 269 -35.02 -3.25 -15.46
CA SER A 269 -34.86 -3.36 -16.92
C SER A 269 -33.65 -2.60 -17.47
N LYS A 270 -33.04 -1.70 -16.68
CA LYS A 270 -31.92 -0.85 -17.12
C LYS A 270 -30.57 -1.49 -16.89
N THR A 271 -29.60 -1.08 -17.70
CA THR A 271 -28.23 -1.58 -17.65
C THR A 271 -27.43 -0.83 -16.61
N ILE A 272 -27.04 -1.55 -15.55
CA ILE A 272 -26.11 -1.07 -14.54
C ILE A 272 -24.66 -1.32 -14.99
N LEU A 273 -23.84 -0.27 -15.01
CA LEU A 273 -22.40 -0.37 -15.20
C LEU A 273 -21.66 -0.05 -13.89
N ASN A 274 -20.68 -0.89 -13.55
CA ASN A 274 -19.82 -0.73 -12.38
C ASN A 274 -18.42 -1.26 -12.70
N ILE A 275 -17.39 -0.65 -12.11
CA ILE A 275 -16.01 -1.13 -12.16
C ILE A 275 -15.52 -1.28 -10.72
N SER A 276 -15.23 -2.52 -10.33
CA SER A 276 -14.67 -2.79 -9.00
C SER A 276 -13.24 -2.23 -8.87
N GLY A 277 -12.77 -1.95 -7.65
CA GLY A 277 -11.39 -1.51 -7.43
C GLY A 277 -10.33 -2.50 -7.95
N THR A 278 -10.63 -3.81 -7.92
CA THR A 278 -9.74 -4.84 -8.49
C THR A 278 -9.72 -4.78 -10.01
N GLN A 279 -10.87 -4.56 -10.64
CA GLN A 279 -10.96 -4.37 -12.09
C GLN A 279 -10.24 -3.08 -12.51
N LEU A 280 -10.46 -1.96 -11.81
CA LEU A 280 -9.77 -0.70 -12.06
C LEU A 280 -8.24 -0.87 -12.02
N ARG A 281 -7.69 -1.53 -10.99
CA ARG A 281 -6.25 -1.81 -10.91
C ARG A 281 -5.75 -2.72 -12.02
N LYS A 282 -6.57 -3.67 -12.49
CA LYS A 282 -6.23 -4.51 -13.64
C LYS A 282 -6.17 -3.66 -14.92
N MET A 283 -7.19 -2.85 -15.16
CA MET A 283 -7.27 -1.95 -16.32
C MET A 283 -6.07 -0.98 -16.33
N LEU A 284 -5.77 -0.34 -15.20
CA LEU A 284 -4.61 0.57 -15.07
C LEU A 284 -3.29 -0.13 -15.41
N ARG A 285 -3.04 -1.32 -14.84
CA ARG A 285 -1.80 -2.08 -15.09
C ARG A 285 -1.67 -2.52 -16.55
N ASN A 286 -2.79 -2.88 -17.17
CA ASN A 286 -2.83 -3.30 -18.57
C ASN A 286 -2.81 -2.11 -19.55
N GLY A 287 -2.90 -0.87 -19.06
CA GLY A 287 -3.02 0.31 -19.92
C GLY A 287 -4.37 0.39 -20.64
N GLU A 288 -5.39 -0.31 -20.16
CA GLU A 288 -6.74 -0.27 -20.73
C GLU A 288 -7.41 1.08 -20.47
N ASP A 289 -8.26 1.51 -21.40
CA ASP A 289 -9.03 2.75 -21.23
C ASP A 289 -10.08 2.61 -20.13
N ILE A 290 -10.05 3.55 -19.20
CA ILE A 290 -11.05 3.65 -18.14
C ILE A 290 -12.19 4.53 -18.66
N PRO A 291 -13.44 4.04 -18.68
CA PRO A 291 -14.56 4.82 -19.17
C PRO A 291 -14.73 6.16 -18.47
N SER A 292 -15.08 7.19 -19.23
CA SER A 292 -15.31 8.55 -18.72
C SER A 292 -16.46 8.62 -17.71
N TRP A 293 -17.44 7.72 -17.80
CA TRP A 293 -18.52 7.58 -16.80
C TRP A 293 -18.00 7.00 -15.47
N PHE A 294 -16.82 6.41 -15.40
CA PHE A 294 -16.30 5.90 -14.13
C PHE A 294 -15.60 7.00 -13.34
N THR A 295 -14.63 7.69 -13.95
CA THR A 295 -13.77 8.66 -13.27
C THR A 295 -13.52 9.91 -14.11
N TYR A 296 -13.15 11.01 -13.45
CA TYR A 296 -12.75 12.23 -14.13
C TYR A 296 -11.35 12.10 -14.76
N PRO A 297 -11.07 12.78 -15.88
CA PRO A 297 -9.79 12.70 -16.57
C PRO A 297 -8.57 13.00 -15.69
N GLU A 298 -8.69 13.97 -14.80
CA GLU A 298 -7.60 14.46 -13.93
C GLU A 298 -7.29 13.48 -12.82
N VAL A 299 -8.33 12.83 -12.28
CA VAL A 299 -8.16 11.70 -11.34
C VAL A 299 -7.49 10.53 -12.06
N MET A 300 -7.91 10.23 -13.30
CA MET A 300 -7.28 9.18 -14.10
C MET A 300 -5.81 9.47 -14.36
N VAL A 301 -5.43 10.71 -14.67
CA VAL A 301 -4.04 11.12 -14.86
C VAL A 301 -3.21 10.82 -13.62
N GLU A 302 -3.69 11.18 -12.42
CA GLU A 302 -2.96 10.87 -11.19
C GLU A 302 -2.87 9.38 -10.90
N LEU A 303 -3.94 8.62 -11.13
CA LEU A 303 -3.91 7.16 -10.97
C LEU A 303 -2.93 6.48 -11.94
N LYS A 304 -2.86 6.94 -13.19
CA LYS A 304 -1.92 6.41 -14.20
C LYS A 304 -0.46 6.71 -13.86
N LYS A 305 -0.15 7.74 -13.07
CA LYS A 305 1.22 7.98 -12.59
C LYS A 305 1.68 6.91 -11.59
N SER A 306 0.78 6.46 -10.73
CA SER A 306 1.10 5.47 -9.68
C SER A 306 0.88 4.03 -10.15
N PHE A 307 0.06 3.84 -11.19
CA PHE A 307 -0.14 2.57 -11.87
C PHE A 307 0.16 2.73 -13.37
N PRO A 308 1.43 2.92 -13.74
CA PRO A 308 1.80 3.05 -15.14
C PRO A 308 1.49 1.76 -15.91
N PRO A 309 1.26 1.84 -17.23
CA PRO A 309 1.08 0.66 -18.06
C PRO A 309 2.32 -0.24 -18.01
N ARG A 310 2.16 -1.54 -18.29
CA ARG A 310 3.21 -2.57 -18.16
C ARG A 310 4.52 -2.23 -18.92
N ASN A 311 4.43 -1.55 -20.05
CA ASN A 311 5.58 -1.06 -20.83
C ASN A 311 6.32 0.13 -20.21
N LYS A 312 5.80 0.73 -19.14
CA LYS A 312 6.42 1.78 -18.33
C LYS A 312 6.69 1.34 -16.89
N GLN A 313 6.39 0.09 -16.55
CA GLN A 313 6.74 -0.50 -15.26
C GLN A 313 8.17 -1.03 -15.28
N GLY A 314 8.81 -1.03 -14.11
CA GLY A 314 10.08 -1.73 -13.94
C GLY A 314 9.86 -3.24 -13.91
N PHE A 315 10.91 -3.98 -14.25
CA PHE A 315 10.94 -5.42 -14.16
C PHE A 315 12.32 -5.93 -13.74
N THR A 316 12.35 -7.08 -13.08
CA THR A 316 13.57 -7.85 -12.84
C THR A 316 13.56 -9.10 -13.69
N LEU A 317 14.60 -9.27 -14.51
CA LEU A 317 14.97 -10.56 -15.11
C LEU A 317 15.92 -11.27 -14.16
N PHE A 318 15.46 -12.33 -13.52
CA PHE A 318 16.21 -13.06 -12.52
C PHE A 318 16.75 -14.36 -13.12
N PHE A 319 18.00 -14.33 -13.57
CA PHE A 319 18.67 -15.49 -14.14
C PHE A 319 19.16 -16.43 -13.04
N THR A 320 18.82 -17.71 -13.17
CA THR A 320 19.32 -18.81 -12.34
C THR A 320 19.79 -19.97 -13.21
N GLY A 321 20.77 -20.73 -12.72
CA GLY A 321 21.34 -21.86 -13.44
C GLY A 321 22.74 -22.20 -12.94
N LEU A 322 23.28 -23.34 -13.37
CA LEU A 322 24.61 -23.81 -12.98
C LEU A 322 25.73 -22.86 -13.43
N SER A 323 26.89 -22.91 -12.75
CA SER A 323 28.09 -22.21 -13.22
C SER A 323 28.44 -22.70 -14.64
N GLY A 324 28.97 -21.84 -15.52
CA GLY A 324 29.27 -22.25 -16.90
C GLY A 324 28.06 -22.46 -17.84
N ALA A 325 26.81 -22.34 -17.34
CA ALA A 325 25.61 -22.52 -18.16
C ALA A 325 25.38 -21.45 -19.25
N GLY A 326 26.14 -20.35 -19.24
CA GLY A 326 26.01 -19.28 -20.25
C GLY A 326 25.22 -18.03 -19.79
N LYS A 327 24.75 -17.99 -18.55
CA LYS A 327 23.92 -16.88 -18.01
C LYS A 327 24.51 -15.48 -18.26
N SER A 328 25.80 -15.28 -17.94
CA SER A 328 26.47 -14.00 -18.11
C SER A 328 26.58 -13.59 -19.59
N THR A 329 26.77 -14.56 -20.49
CA THR A 329 26.84 -14.30 -21.93
C THR A 329 25.50 -13.80 -22.45
N ILE A 330 24.40 -14.49 -22.12
CA ILE A 330 23.04 -14.08 -22.50
C ILE A 330 22.72 -12.71 -21.90
N ALA A 331 22.96 -12.53 -20.60
CA ALA A 331 22.63 -11.30 -19.90
C ALA A 331 23.35 -10.07 -20.46
N ASN A 332 24.64 -10.18 -20.80
CA ASN A 332 25.39 -9.06 -21.38
C ASN A 332 24.84 -8.65 -22.75
N ASN A 333 24.59 -9.62 -23.65
CA ASN A 333 24.01 -9.34 -24.97
C ASN A 333 22.58 -8.78 -24.85
N LEU A 334 21.79 -9.31 -23.92
CA LEU A 334 20.45 -8.81 -23.63
C LEU A 334 20.49 -7.36 -23.11
N VAL A 335 21.42 -7.04 -22.21
CA VAL A 335 21.57 -5.67 -21.68
C VAL A 335 21.90 -4.70 -22.81
N SER A 336 22.81 -5.05 -23.73
CA SER A 336 23.09 -4.22 -24.90
C SER A 336 21.83 -3.95 -25.71
N ARG A 337 21.02 -4.99 -25.98
CA ARG A 337 19.78 -4.84 -26.73
C ARG A 337 18.72 -4.01 -26.01
N LEU A 338 18.55 -4.20 -24.70
CA LEU A 338 17.64 -3.38 -23.90
C LEU A 338 18.09 -1.91 -23.82
N MET A 339 19.41 -1.65 -23.77
CA MET A 339 19.96 -0.30 -23.80
C MET A 339 19.79 0.37 -25.17
N GLU A 340 19.89 -0.37 -26.28
CA GLU A 340 19.63 0.13 -27.64
C GLU A 340 18.18 0.61 -27.82
N MET A 341 17.21 -0.05 -27.18
CA MET A 341 15.80 0.37 -27.23
C MET A 341 15.54 1.69 -26.51
N GLN A 342 16.41 2.10 -25.57
CA GLN A 342 16.33 3.36 -24.80
C GLN A 342 14.99 3.60 -24.05
N ASP A 343 14.21 2.55 -23.80
CA ASP A 343 12.88 2.67 -23.18
C ASP A 343 12.94 2.95 -21.67
N ARG A 344 13.94 2.41 -20.97
CA ARG A 344 14.15 2.61 -19.53
C ARG A 344 15.61 2.35 -19.11
N PRO A 345 16.04 2.84 -17.93
CA PRO A 345 17.35 2.52 -17.38
C PRO A 345 17.49 1.01 -17.14
N VAL A 346 18.61 0.43 -17.59
CA VAL A 346 18.94 -0.99 -17.41
C VAL A 346 20.12 -1.10 -16.45
N THR A 347 19.99 -1.94 -15.42
CA THR A 347 21.06 -2.24 -14.46
C THR A 347 21.40 -3.72 -14.49
N LEU A 348 22.66 -4.03 -14.80
CA LEU A 348 23.20 -5.38 -14.72
C LEU A 348 23.76 -5.64 -13.31
N LEU A 349 23.18 -6.62 -12.63
CA LEU A 349 23.66 -7.16 -11.36
C LEU A 349 24.27 -8.54 -11.63
N ASP A 350 25.51 -8.55 -12.14
CA ASP A 350 26.24 -9.78 -12.43
C ASP A 350 27.08 -10.26 -11.23
N GLY A 351 27.53 -11.52 -11.30
CA GLY A 351 28.26 -12.14 -10.18
C GLY A 351 29.49 -11.37 -9.73
N ASP A 352 30.24 -10.75 -10.66
CA ASP A 352 31.48 -10.05 -10.33
C ASP A 352 31.21 -8.65 -9.75
N ILE A 353 30.23 -7.90 -10.27
CA ILE A 353 29.75 -6.62 -9.69
C ILE A 353 29.13 -6.87 -8.31
N ILE A 354 28.31 -7.90 -8.16
CA ILE A 354 27.67 -8.26 -6.89
C ILE A 354 28.75 -8.62 -5.86
N ARG A 355 29.69 -9.50 -6.20
CA ARG A 355 30.76 -9.90 -5.29
C ARG A 355 31.65 -8.73 -4.90
N LYS A 356 31.94 -7.80 -5.82
CA LYS A 356 32.76 -6.63 -5.51
C LYS A 356 32.05 -5.64 -4.58
N ASN A 357 30.78 -5.33 -4.84
CA ASN A 357 30.12 -4.17 -4.24
C ASN A 357 29.10 -4.51 -3.14
N LEU A 358 28.54 -5.71 -3.15
CA LEU A 358 27.42 -6.10 -2.27
C LEU A 358 27.74 -7.28 -1.36
N SER A 359 28.77 -8.07 -1.65
CA SER A 359 29.00 -9.38 -1.01
C SER A 359 30.47 -9.80 -1.00
N SER A 360 31.38 -8.83 -0.87
CA SER A 360 32.83 -9.07 -0.88
C SER A 360 33.31 -9.80 0.37
N GLU A 361 32.56 -9.70 1.46
CA GLU A 361 32.80 -10.36 2.73
C GLU A 361 32.19 -11.77 2.81
N LEU A 362 31.30 -12.12 1.88
CA LEU A 362 30.58 -13.39 1.92
C LEU A 362 31.40 -14.52 1.31
N GLY A 363 31.53 -15.62 2.06
CA GLY A 363 32.12 -16.87 1.59
C GLY A 363 31.17 -17.70 0.70
N PHE A 364 31.29 -19.02 0.80
CA PHE A 364 30.57 -20.00 -0.01
C PHE A 364 29.67 -20.95 0.78
N SER A 365 29.42 -20.70 2.08
CA SER A 365 28.47 -21.50 2.86
C SER A 365 27.04 -21.31 2.34
N LYS A 366 26.14 -22.22 2.72
CA LYS A 366 24.72 -22.13 2.39
C LYS A 366 24.12 -20.80 2.84
N GLU A 367 24.41 -20.38 4.06
CA GLU A 367 23.91 -19.13 4.67
C GLU A 367 24.43 -17.90 3.90
N HIS A 368 25.72 -17.89 3.55
CA HIS A 368 26.31 -16.81 2.76
C HIS A 368 25.73 -16.74 1.34
N ARG A 369 25.44 -17.88 0.71
CA ARG A 369 24.76 -17.92 -0.60
C ARG A 369 23.34 -17.38 -0.50
N SER A 370 22.57 -17.83 0.49
CA SER A 370 21.22 -17.33 0.74
C SER A 370 21.21 -15.83 0.98
N LEU A 371 22.11 -15.31 1.82
CA LEU A 371 22.22 -13.88 2.08
C LEU A 371 22.59 -13.07 0.83
N ASN A 372 23.55 -13.56 0.03
CA ASN A 372 23.91 -12.93 -1.24
C ASN A 372 22.70 -12.83 -2.19
N VAL A 373 21.94 -13.93 -2.35
CA VAL A 373 20.73 -13.94 -3.20
C VAL A 373 19.69 -12.95 -2.70
N ARG A 374 19.43 -12.89 -1.40
CA ARG A 374 18.45 -11.95 -0.81
C ARG A 374 18.87 -10.49 -0.92
N ARG A 375 20.16 -10.18 -0.74
CA ARG A 375 20.69 -8.82 -0.93
C ARG A 375 20.49 -8.32 -2.36
N VAL A 376 20.75 -9.17 -3.35
CA VAL A 376 20.50 -8.84 -4.75
C VAL A 376 19.01 -8.63 -5.01
N GLY A 377 18.15 -9.46 -4.41
CA GLY A 377 16.69 -9.28 -4.47
C GLY A 377 16.23 -7.92 -3.97
N PHE A 378 16.78 -7.44 -2.85
CA PHE A 378 16.47 -6.11 -2.30
C PHE A 378 16.91 -4.97 -3.25
N VAL A 379 18.12 -5.03 -3.80
CA VAL A 379 18.59 -4.01 -4.75
C VAL A 379 17.73 -4.03 -6.02
N ALA A 380 17.42 -5.22 -6.54
CA ALA A 380 16.56 -5.40 -7.70
C ALA A 380 15.13 -4.89 -7.46
N SER A 381 14.58 -5.04 -6.25
CA SER A 381 13.25 -4.53 -5.92
C SER A 381 13.21 -3.00 -5.95
N GLU A 382 14.24 -2.32 -5.43
CA GLU A 382 14.28 -0.85 -5.49
C GLU A 382 14.52 -0.33 -6.92
N ILE A 383 15.30 -1.02 -7.76
CA ILE A 383 15.44 -0.68 -9.19
C ILE A 383 14.09 -0.85 -9.90
N THR A 384 13.41 -1.97 -9.68
CA THR A 384 12.11 -2.30 -10.27
C THR A 384 11.03 -1.29 -9.87
N LYS A 385 10.98 -0.92 -8.59
CA LYS A 385 10.09 0.10 -8.03
C LYS A 385 10.23 1.45 -8.74
N ASN A 386 11.46 1.81 -9.11
CA ASN A 386 11.78 3.07 -9.80
C ASN A 386 11.74 2.94 -11.33
N HIS A 387 10.93 2.02 -11.85
CA HIS A 387 10.69 1.82 -13.29
C HIS A 387 11.90 1.34 -14.10
N GLY A 388 12.97 0.88 -13.45
CA GLY A 388 14.15 0.33 -14.11
C GLY A 388 14.00 -1.14 -14.50
N ALA A 389 14.87 -1.59 -15.41
CA ALA A 389 15.08 -3.01 -15.72
C ALA A 389 16.29 -3.53 -14.95
N ALA A 390 16.08 -4.42 -13.98
CA ALA A 390 17.16 -5.11 -13.27
C ALA A 390 17.45 -6.46 -13.94
N VAL A 391 18.69 -6.69 -14.38
CA VAL A 391 19.13 -7.99 -14.92
C VAL A 391 20.03 -8.65 -13.89
N CYS A 392 19.49 -9.60 -13.13
CA CYS A 392 20.22 -10.28 -12.05
C CYS A 392 20.79 -11.60 -12.55
N VAL A 393 22.10 -11.80 -12.43
CA VAL A 393 22.77 -13.02 -12.89
C VAL A 393 23.38 -13.77 -11.72
N LEU A 394 22.65 -14.78 -11.24
CA LEU A 394 23.02 -15.55 -10.04
C LEU A 394 22.99 -17.04 -10.32
N ILE A 395 23.68 -17.82 -9.47
CA ILE A 395 23.43 -19.26 -9.40
C ILE A 395 22.07 -19.48 -8.73
N ALA A 396 21.84 -18.85 -7.57
CA ALA A 396 20.60 -18.93 -6.79
C ALA A 396 20.09 -20.38 -6.62
N PRO A 397 20.86 -21.25 -5.95
CA PRO A 397 20.62 -22.69 -5.97
C PRO A 397 19.38 -23.14 -5.18
N TYR A 398 18.91 -22.35 -4.21
CA TYR A 398 17.82 -22.74 -3.32
C TYR A 398 16.50 -22.07 -3.71
N GLU A 399 15.45 -22.86 -3.83
CA GLU A 399 14.11 -22.38 -4.20
C GLU A 399 13.57 -21.37 -3.18
N SER A 400 13.83 -21.58 -1.90
CA SER A 400 13.36 -20.70 -0.82
C SER A 400 13.81 -19.25 -1.00
N ASP A 401 15.04 -19.03 -1.48
CA ASP A 401 15.58 -17.69 -1.66
C ASP A 401 15.08 -17.04 -2.96
N ARG A 402 14.90 -17.83 -4.02
CA ARG A 402 14.25 -17.35 -5.25
C ARG A 402 12.80 -16.94 -4.98
N LYS A 403 12.06 -17.74 -4.21
CA LYS A 403 10.69 -17.42 -3.80
C LYS A 403 10.61 -16.16 -2.94
N ALA A 404 11.50 -15.99 -1.95
CA ALA A 404 11.56 -14.78 -1.14
C ALA A 404 11.82 -13.53 -1.99
N ASN A 405 12.73 -13.61 -2.96
CA ASN A 405 12.99 -12.52 -3.90
C ASN A 405 11.81 -12.26 -4.85
N LYS A 406 11.15 -13.31 -5.35
CA LYS A 406 9.93 -13.19 -6.15
C LYS A 406 8.85 -12.43 -5.38
N GLU A 407 8.58 -12.80 -4.13
CA GLU A 407 7.59 -12.12 -3.28
C GLU A 407 7.96 -10.65 -3.04
N LEU A 408 9.23 -10.36 -2.69
CA LEU A 408 9.70 -8.99 -2.46
C LEU A 408 9.60 -8.12 -3.72
N ILE A 409 10.14 -8.59 -4.84
CA ILE A 409 10.17 -7.83 -6.10
C ILE A 409 8.75 -7.68 -6.67
N SER A 410 7.93 -8.73 -6.61
CA SER A 410 6.52 -8.66 -7.05
C SER A 410 5.67 -7.70 -6.22
N SER A 411 6.07 -7.37 -5.00
CA SER A 411 5.41 -6.32 -4.21
C SER A 411 5.69 -4.90 -4.73
N GLN A 412 6.77 -4.72 -5.51
CA GLN A 412 7.22 -3.42 -6.03
C GLN A 412 7.08 -3.30 -7.56
N GLY A 413 6.95 -4.41 -8.28
CA GLY A 413 6.76 -4.44 -9.73
C GLY A 413 6.81 -5.86 -10.26
N ASN A 414 7.57 -6.09 -11.33
CA ASN A 414 7.52 -7.36 -12.07
C ASN A 414 8.77 -8.20 -11.83
N TYR A 415 8.57 -9.50 -11.59
CA TYR A 415 9.64 -10.50 -11.46
C TYR A 415 9.46 -11.55 -12.55
N ILE A 416 10.54 -11.86 -13.26
CA ILE A 416 10.56 -12.82 -14.36
C ILE A 416 11.73 -13.78 -14.11
N GLU A 417 11.44 -15.04 -13.83
CA GLU A 417 12.45 -16.07 -13.60
C GLU A 417 12.94 -16.65 -14.92
N VAL A 418 14.25 -16.46 -15.19
CA VAL A 418 14.90 -16.99 -16.39
C VAL A 418 15.79 -18.16 -15.96
N TYR A 419 15.30 -19.38 -16.18
CA TYR A 419 16.05 -20.59 -15.90
C TYR A 419 16.94 -20.96 -17.09
N ILE A 420 18.25 -20.91 -16.87
CA ILE A 420 19.22 -21.44 -17.82
C ILE A 420 19.50 -22.90 -17.46
N SER A 421 18.79 -23.81 -18.15
CA SER A 421 18.69 -25.25 -17.84
C SER A 421 19.76 -26.11 -18.49
N THR A 422 20.84 -25.51 -18.97
CA THR A 422 21.98 -26.19 -19.59
C THR A 422 22.49 -27.35 -18.72
N PRO A 423 22.63 -28.56 -19.28
CA PRO A 423 23.07 -29.74 -18.53
C PRO A 423 24.41 -29.54 -17.81
N LEU A 424 24.56 -30.17 -16.64
CA LEU A 424 25.81 -30.11 -15.87
C LEU A 424 27.02 -30.60 -16.69
N SER A 425 26.86 -31.65 -17.49
CA SER A 425 27.94 -32.19 -18.34
C SER A 425 28.49 -31.14 -19.32
N GLU A 426 27.61 -30.32 -19.90
CA GLU A 426 27.99 -29.23 -20.79
C GLU A 426 28.66 -28.10 -20.01
N CYS A 427 28.14 -27.78 -18.82
CA CYS A 427 28.72 -26.78 -17.93
C CYS A 427 30.15 -27.15 -17.49
N GLU A 428 30.38 -28.42 -17.15
CA GLU A 428 31.68 -28.98 -16.78
C GLU A 428 32.66 -29.01 -17.97
N THR A 429 32.16 -29.29 -19.17
CA THR A 429 32.99 -29.29 -20.39
C THR A 429 33.46 -27.87 -20.72
N ARG A 430 32.60 -26.86 -20.53
CA ARG A 430 32.92 -25.45 -20.81
C ARG A 430 33.83 -24.83 -19.75
N ASP A 431 33.62 -25.17 -18.48
CA ASP A 431 34.31 -24.70 -17.25
C ASP A 431 35.20 -23.45 -17.39
N PRO A 432 34.62 -22.28 -17.74
CA PRO A 432 35.41 -21.11 -18.16
C PRO A 432 36.28 -20.51 -17.05
N LYS A 433 35.96 -20.82 -15.79
CA LYS A 433 36.69 -20.36 -14.61
C LYS A 433 37.53 -21.48 -13.96
N GLY A 434 37.56 -22.68 -14.53
CA GLY A 434 38.27 -23.85 -13.98
C GLY A 434 37.71 -24.35 -12.64
N LEU A 435 36.48 -23.94 -12.28
CA LEU A 435 35.91 -24.16 -10.95
C LEU A 435 35.41 -25.61 -10.80
N TYR A 436 34.84 -26.19 -11.86
CA TYR A 436 34.43 -27.60 -11.85
C TYR A 436 35.65 -28.51 -11.74
N HIS A 437 36.72 -28.22 -12.47
CA HIS A 437 37.98 -28.95 -12.36
C HIS A 437 38.57 -28.94 -10.94
N LEU A 438 38.60 -27.77 -10.31
CA LEU A 438 39.07 -27.61 -8.93
C LEU A 438 38.16 -28.31 -7.90
N ALA A 439 36.84 -28.28 -8.10
CA ALA A 439 35.88 -28.98 -7.25
C ALA A 439 36.02 -30.50 -7.37
N ARG A 440 36.18 -31.04 -8.58
CA ARG A 440 36.41 -32.49 -8.82
C ARG A 440 37.74 -32.98 -8.21
N GLN A 441 38.73 -32.10 -8.05
CA GLN A 441 39.97 -32.38 -7.32
C GLN A 441 39.85 -32.26 -5.78
N GLY A 442 38.66 -31.93 -5.25
CA GLY A 442 38.43 -31.73 -3.82
C GLY A 442 39.02 -30.44 -3.24
N LYS A 443 39.52 -29.53 -4.09
CA LYS A 443 40.13 -28.25 -3.68
C LYS A 443 39.08 -27.17 -3.38
N LEU A 444 37.90 -27.28 -3.99
CA LEU A 444 36.72 -26.46 -3.68
C LEU A 444 35.65 -27.35 -3.06
N LYS A 445 35.36 -27.12 -1.78
CA LYS A 445 34.30 -27.85 -1.05
C LYS A 445 32.95 -27.17 -1.25
N SER A 446 31.88 -27.97 -1.21
CA SER A 446 30.49 -27.48 -1.25
C SER A 446 30.14 -26.77 -2.57
N PHE A 447 30.73 -27.19 -3.69
CA PHE A 447 30.47 -26.55 -4.98
C PHE A 447 29.10 -26.94 -5.55
N THR A 448 28.32 -25.95 -6.01
CA THR A 448 26.96 -26.17 -6.52
C THR A 448 26.96 -27.08 -7.75
N GLY A 449 26.16 -28.14 -7.72
CA GLY A 449 26.07 -29.14 -8.78
C GLY A 449 27.07 -30.30 -8.64
N ILE A 450 27.97 -30.27 -7.64
CA ILE A 450 28.83 -31.41 -7.28
C ILE A 450 28.54 -31.85 -5.84
N ASP A 451 28.88 -31.02 -4.86
CA ASP A 451 28.76 -31.33 -3.42
C ASP A 451 27.57 -30.65 -2.74
N ASP A 452 27.09 -29.54 -3.30
CA ASP A 452 25.92 -28.80 -2.82
C ASP A 452 24.83 -28.81 -3.91
N PRO A 453 23.56 -29.13 -3.59
CA PRO A 453 22.51 -29.27 -4.59
C PRO A 453 22.19 -27.95 -5.28
N TYR A 454 21.77 -28.06 -6.55
CA TYR A 454 21.06 -27.02 -7.27
C TYR A 454 19.61 -27.48 -7.38
N GLU A 455 18.67 -26.72 -6.83
CA GLU A 455 17.23 -26.98 -6.91
C GLU A 455 16.67 -26.26 -8.14
N PRO A 456 16.40 -26.96 -9.27
CA PRO A 456 15.92 -26.32 -10.49
C PRO A 456 14.57 -25.62 -10.27
N PRO A 457 14.31 -24.48 -10.92
CA PRO A 457 12.98 -23.87 -10.93
C PRO A 457 11.93 -24.85 -11.48
N VAL A 458 10.82 -25.01 -10.75
CA VAL A 458 9.72 -25.91 -11.17
C VAL A 458 8.85 -25.30 -12.26
N ASN A 459 8.60 -23.99 -12.17
CA ASN A 459 7.77 -23.24 -13.12
C ASN A 459 8.43 -21.88 -13.44
N PRO A 460 9.57 -21.87 -14.14
CA PRO A 460 10.19 -20.62 -14.57
C PRO A 460 9.31 -19.92 -15.62
N ASP A 461 9.41 -18.60 -15.69
CA ASP A 461 8.71 -17.82 -16.72
C ASP A 461 9.34 -18.05 -18.11
N ILE A 462 10.67 -18.25 -18.14
CA ILE A 462 11.45 -18.57 -19.34
C ILE A 462 12.45 -19.68 -19.00
N GLU A 463 12.51 -20.73 -19.82
CA GLU A 463 13.51 -21.78 -19.73
C GLU A 463 14.36 -21.84 -21.01
N ILE A 464 15.69 -21.86 -20.87
CA ILE A 464 16.63 -21.87 -22.00
C ILE A 464 17.72 -22.91 -21.74
N ASP A 465 17.87 -23.86 -22.67
CA ASP A 465 19.00 -24.80 -22.72
C ASP A 465 20.03 -24.31 -23.74
N THR A 466 21.18 -23.81 -23.25
CA THR A 466 22.23 -23.21 -24.10
C THR A 466 23.07 -24.23 -24.88
N SER A 467 22.69 -25.51 -24.86
CA SER A 467 23.23 -26.51 -25.78
C SER A 467 22.45 -26.60 -27.10
N LYS A 468 21.25 -26.00 -27.16
CA LYS A 468 20.32 -26.14 -28.28
C LYS A 468 20.19 -24.90 -29.17
N HIS A 469 20.67 -23.75 -28.69
CA HIS A 469 20.44 -22.46 -29.33
C HIS A 469 21.74 -21.67 -29.43
N SER A 470 21.80 -20.74 -30.38
CA SER A 470 22.82 -19.70 -30.43
C SER A 470 22.47 -18.57 -29.45
N VAL A 471 23.49 -17.81 -29.01
CA VAL A 471 23.30 -16.68 -28.08
C VAL A 471 22.28 -15.66 -28.61
N GLY A 472 22.24 -15.43 -29.94
CA GLY A 472 21.27 -14.53 -30.56
C GLY A 472 19.83 -15.02 -30.37
N GLU A 473 19.58 -16.31 -30.64
CA GLU A 473 18.27 -16.93 -30.46
C GLU A 473 17.84 -16.95 -28.98
N GLU A 474 18.77 -17.20 -28.07
CA GLU A 474 18.53 -17.15 -26.61
C GLU A 474 18.08 -15.76 -26.16
N VAL A 475 18.72 -14.70 -26.66
CA VAL A 475 18.33 -13.31 -26.40
C VAL A 475 16.96 -13.00 -27.02
N ASP A 476 16.71 -13.46 -28.25
CA ASP A 476 15.43 -13.26 -28.94
C ASP A 476 14.27 -13.93 -28.19
N ILE A 477 14.46 -15.11 -27.59
CA ILE A 477 13.45 -15.75 -26.74
C ILE A 477 13.02 -14.82 -25.60
N ILE A 478 13.98 -14.19 -24.92
CA ILE A 478 13.71 -13.29 -23.79
C ILE A 478 13.04 -12.00 -24.28
N ILE A 479 13.53 -11.39 -25.35
CA ILE A 479 12.94 -10.17 -25.91
C ILE A 479 11.50 -10.43 -26.39
N ASN A 480 11.25 -11.53 -27.09
CA ASN A 480 9.91 -11.89 -27.57
C ASN A 480 8.96 -12.16 -26.40
N TYR A 481 9.41 -12.80 -25.32
CA TYR A 481 8.63 -12.92 -24.09
C TYR A 481 8.24 -11.54 -23.54
N LEU A 482 9.22 -10.63 -23.43
CA LEU A 482 8.99 -9.29 -22.91
C LEU A 482 8.00 -8.48 -23.77
N ILE A 483 8.06 -8.59 -25.09
CA ILE A 483 7.11 -7.96 -26.02
C ILE A 483 5.72 -8.59 -25.86
N LYS A 484 5.63 -9.93 -25.88
CA LYS A 484 4.36 -10.66 -25.74
C LYS A 484 3.64 -10.32 -24.44
N GLU A 485 4.40 -10.19 -23.36
CA GLU A 485 3.87 -9.81 -22.04
C GLU A 485 3.62 -8.29 -21.90
N GLY A 486 3.97 -7.48 -22.90
CA GLY A 486 3.75 -6.03 -22.90
C GLY A 486 4.72 -5.25 -22.01
N TYR A 487 5.87 -5.84 -21.67
CA TYR A 487 6.96 -5.13 -20.99
C TYR A 487 7.74 -4.22 -21.95
N LEU A 488 7.84 -4.60 -23.22
CA LEU A 488 8.45 -3.82 -24.30
C LEU A 488 7.40 -3.54 -25.37
N THR A 489 7.60 -2.46 -26.15
CA THR A 489 6.72 -2.08 -27.26
C THR A 489 7.23 -2.55 -28.60
#